data_AF-A0A453RK78-F1
#
_entry.id   AF-A0A453RK78-F1
#
_cell.length_a   1.000
_cell.length_b   1.000
_cell.length_c   1.000
_cell.angle_alpha   90.00
_cell.angle_beta   90.00
_cell.angle_gamma   90.00
#
_symmetry.space_group_name_H-M   'P 1'
#
loop_
_entity.id
_entity.type
_entity.pdbx_description
1 polymer ?
#
loop_
_entity_poly.entity_id
_entity_poly.type
_entity_poly.pdbx_seq_one_letter_code
_entity_poly.pdbx_strand_id
1 'polypeptide(L)'
;MGEQGELAAEKHVRYIVTAEKKKDSFESLVMEHLRASGAYWGLTTLDLLHKLHAVDAAEVVDWIMSCYHPESGGFGGNVGHDPHVLYTLSAVQVLCLFDRLDVLDADKIADYITGLQNEDGSFSGDIWGEVDTRCSRISPYAPCHYCIVCTKLMWKRL
;
A
#
# COMPACT_ATOMS: atom_id res chain seq x y z
N MET A 1 17.56 -36.25 8.41
CA MET A 1 17.58 -34.80 8.15
C MET A 1 16.70 -34.57 6.95
N GLY A 2 15.49 -34.03 7.16
CA GLY A 2 14.55 -33.80 6.06
C GLY A 2 15.11 -32.78 5.08
N GLU A 3 14.91 -33.01 3.79
CA GLU A 3 15.14 -32.02 2.74
C GLU A 3 14.37 -30.75 3.13
N GLN A 4 15.10 -29.69 3.48
CA GLN A 4 14.51 -28.35 3.54
C GLN A 4 14.24 -27.97 2.08
N GLY A 5 12.96 -27.88 1.71
CA GLY A 5 12.56 -27.50 0.36
C GLY A 5 13.15 -26.13 0.01
N GLU A 6 13.93 -26.08 -1.06
CA GLU A 6 14.51 -24.84 -1.56
C GLU A 6 13.39 -23.92 -2.08
N LEU A 7 13.41 -22.64 -1.65
CA LEU A 7 12.43 -21.65 -2.08
C LEU A 7 12.60 -21.39 -3.58
N ALA A 8 11.55 -21.64 -4.36
CA ALA A 8 11.53 -21.39 -5.79
C ALA A 8 11.37 -19.89 -6.13
N ALA A 9 12.29 -19.05 -5.66
CA ALA A 9 12.24 -17.59 -5.74
C ALA A 9 11.97 -17.07 -7.17
N GLU A 10 12.65 -17.61 -8.17
CA GLU A 10 12.49 -17.21 -9.57
C GLU A 10 11.08 -17.49 -10.12
N LYS A 11 10.41 -18.54 -9.63
CA LYS A 11 9.00 -18.81 -10.01
C LYS A 11 8.06 -17.77 -9.40
N HIS A 12 8.32 -17.36 -8.16
CA HIS A 12 7.53 -16.32 -7.48
C HIS A 12 7.70 -14.96 -8.16
N VAL A 13 8.93 -14.56 -8.48
CA VAL A 13 9.20 -13.31 -9.22
C VAL A 13 8.46 -13.30 -10.55
N ARG A 14 8.58 -14.38 -11.33
CA ARG A 14 7.89 -14.49 -12.62
C ARG A 14 6.37 -14.39 -12.47
N TYR A 15 5.80 -15.03 -11.45
CA TYR A 15 4.37 -14.97 -11.19
C TYR A 15 3.91 -13.52 -10.91
N ILE A 16 4.61 -12.80 -10.03
CA ILE A 16 4.27 -11.42 -9.66
C ILE A 16 4.32 -10.49 -10.88
N VAL A 17 5.40 -10.53 -11.66
CA VAL A 17 5.56 -9.71 -12.87
C VAL A 17 4.52 -10.08 -13.95
N THR A 18 4.13 -11.35 -14.02
CA THR A 18 3.09 -11.78 -14.98
C THR A 18 1.69 -11.35 -14.53
N ALA A 19 1.40 -11.41 -13.23
CA ALA A 19 0.12 -11.00 -12.67
C ALA A 19 -0.14 -9.50 -12.90
N GLU A 20 0.91 -8.69 -12.79
CA GLU A 20 0.86 -7.24 -13.04
C GLU A 20 0.50 -6.91 -14.51
N LYS A 21 0.99 -7.70 -15.47
CA LYS A 21 0.74 -7.49 -16.92
C LYS A 21 -0.65 -7.93 -17.40
N LYS A 22 -1.33 -8.83 -16.68
CA LYS A 22 -2.64 -9.36 -17.08
C LYS A 22 -3.77 -8.42 -16.65
N LYS A 23 -3.88 -7.25 -17.27
CA LYS A 23 -4.88 -6.24 -16.92
C LYS A 23 -6.26 -6.47 -17.57
N ASP A 24 -6.32 -7.24 -18.66
CA ASP A 24 -7.54 -7.41 -19.48
C ASP A 24 -8.38 -8.66 -19.17
N SER A 25 -8.05 -9.43 -18.13
CA SER A 25 -8.82 -10.62 -17.77
C SER A 25 -10.04 -10.27 -16.90
N PHE A 26 -11.05 -11.13 -16.89
CA PHE A 26 -12.23 -10.96 -16.02
C PHE A 26 -11.81 -10.90 -14.54
N GLU A 27 -10.85 -11.72 -14.13
CA GLU A 27 -10.31 -11.74 -12.78
C GLU A 27 -9.64 -10.40 -12.42
N SER A 28 -8.93 -9.80 -13.38
CA SER A 28 -8.31 -8.48 -13.21
C SER A 28 -9.35 -7.39 -12.96
N LEU A 29 -10.47 -7.42 -13.67
CA LEU A 29 -11.58 -6.48 -13.47
C LEU A 29 -12.20 -6.64 -12.08
N VAL A 30 -12.48 -7.88 -11.66
CA VAL A 30 -13.09 -8.13 -10.33
C VAL A 30 -12.15 -7.70 -9.19
N MET A 31 -10.84 -7.77 -9.41
CA MET A 31 -9.82 -7.40 -8.43
C MET A 31 -9.38 -5.94 -8.50
N GLU A 32 -9.97 -5.13 -9.39
CA GLU A 32 -9.54 -3.76 -9.65
C GLU A 32 -9.52 -2.89 -8.39
N HIS A 33 -10.56 -3.01 -7.56
CA HIS A 33 -10.67 -2.28 -6.30
C HIS A 33 -9.54 -2.60 -5.29
N LEU A 34 -8.85 -3.74 -5.42
CA LEU A 34 -7.75 -4.14 -4.52
C LEU A 34 -6.37 -3.88 -5.12
N ARG A 35 -6.27 -3.25 -6.30
CA ARG A 35 -5.02 -3.20 -7.07
C ARG A 35 -3.88 -2.52 -6.32
N ALA A 36 -4.13 -1.42 -5.62
CA ALA A 36 -3.13 -0.75 -4.77
C ALA A 36 -2.57 -1.67 -3.67
N SER A 37 -3.45 -2.40 -2.98
CA SER A 37 -3.04 -3.37 -1.96
C SER A 37 -2.33 -4.59 -2.57
N GLY A 38 -2.77 -5.05 -3.74
CA GLY A 38 -2.12 -6.11 -4.49
C GLY A 38 -0.70 -5.74 -4.92
N ALA A 39 -0.51 -4.50 -5.38
CA ALA A 39 0.81 -3.95 -5.70
C ALA A 39 1.71 -3.95 -4.45
N TYR A 40 1.23 -3.47 -3.31
CA TYR A 40 1.98 -3.52 -2.06
C TYR A 40 2.43 -4.95 -1.70
N TRP A 41 1.55 -5.95 -1.77
CA TRP A 41 1.92 -7.34 -1.46
C TRP A 41 2.93 -7.92 -2.45
N GLY A 42 2.74 -7.67 -3.75
CA GLY A 42 3.66 -8.12 -4.79
C GLY A 42 5.04 -7.49 -4.65
N LEU A 43 5.10 -6.18 -4.46
CA LEU A 43 6.34 -5.41 -4.33
C LEU A 43 7.09 -5.73 -3.04
N THR A 44 6.38 -5.87 -1.92
CA THR A 44 7.00 -6.32 -0.66
C THR A 44 7.59 -7.71 -0.81
N THR A 45 6.91 -8.60 -1.53
CA THR A 45 7.47 -9.94 -1.82
C THR A 45 8.74 -9.84 -2.67
N LEU A 46 8.79 -8.94 -3.66
CA LEU A 46 10.00 -8.70 -4.44
C LEU A 46 11.14 -8.09 -3.62
N ASP A 47 10.83 -7.17 -2.70
CA ASP A 47 11.81 -6.57 -1.77
C ASP A 47 12.41 -7.64 -0.84
N LEU A 48 11.57 -8.52 -0.28
CA LEU A 48 12.00 -9.66 0.55
C LEU A 48 12.88 -10.65 -0.22
N LEU A 49 12.68 -10.79 -1.53
CA LEU A 49 13.50 -11.63 -2.40
C LEU A 49 14.73 -10.89 -2.96
N HIS A 50 14.94 -9.61 -2.62
CA HIS A 50 15.96 -8.72 -3.17
C HIS A 50 15.90 -8.56 -4.71
N LYS A 51 14.69 -8.65 -5.26
CA LYS A 51 14.39 -8.59 -6.70
C LYS A 51 13.50 -7.40 -7.07
N LEU A 52 13.49 -6.35 -6.24
CA LEU A 52 12.67 -5.15 -6.47
C LEU A 52 13.01 -4.44 -7.80
N HIS A 53 14.24 -4.59 -8.31
CA HIS A 53 14.67 -4.09 -9.61
C HIS A 53 13.99 -4.77 -10.82
N ALA A 54 13.19 -5.81 -10.61
CA ALA A 54 12.43 -6.48 -11.67
C ALA A 54 11.24 -5.66 -12.19
N VAL A 55 10.89 -4.56 -11.50
CA VAL A 55 9.82 -3.64 -11.86
C VAL A 55 10.37 -2.22 -11.98
N ASP A 56 9.73 -1.39 -12.80
CA ASP A 56 10.11 0.01 -12.95
C ASP A 56 9.52 0.83 -11.80
N ALA A 57 10.40 1.39 -10.96
CA ALA A 57 10.01 2.21 -9.82
C ALA A 57 9.25 3.48 -10.24
N ALA A 58 9.63 4.11 -11.36
CA ALA A 58 8.98 5.32 -11.84
C ALA A 58 7.57 5.02 -12.31
N GLU A 59 7.38 3.94 -13.08
CA GLU A 59 6.05 3.50 -13.53
C GLU A 59 5.11 3.22 -12.35
N VAL A 60 5.61 2.54 -11.32
CA VAL A 60 4.81 2.23 -10.13
C VAL A 60 4.46 3.50 -9.34
N VAL A 61 5.42 4.40 -9.15
CA VAL A 61 5.19 5.67 -8.44
C VAL A 61 4.16 6.52 -9.18
N ASP A 62 4.29 6.66 -10.50
CA ASP A 62 3.36 7.42 -11.33
C ASP A 62 1.94 6.83 -11.26
N TRP A 63 1.81 5.50 -11.30
CA TRP A 63 0.52 4.85 -11.16
C TRP A 63 -0.09 5.03 -9.76
N ILE A 64 0.70 4.90 -8.68
CA ILE A 64 0.21 5.16 -7.32
C ILE A 64 -0.29 6.61 -7.20
N MET A 65 0.47 7.57 -7.73
CA MET A 65 0.07 8.98 -7.71
C MET A 65 -1.16 9.27 -8.55
N SER A 66 -1.42 8.48 -9.60
CA SER A 66 -2.69 8.57 -10.35
C SER A 66 -3.92 8.10 -9.54
N CYS A 67 -3.72 7.37 -8.44
CA CYS A 67 -4.78 6.95 -7.51
C CYS A 67 -4.98 7.95 -6.35
N TYR A 68 -4.19 9.03 -6.29
CA TYR A 68 -4.28 10.06 -5.25
C TYR A 68 -5.45 10.99 -5.50
N HIS A 69 -6.17 11.35 -4.44
CA HIS A 69 -7.28 12.32 -4.47
C HIS A 69 -6.82 13.64 -3.82
N PRO A 70 -6.54 14.70 -4.60
CA PRO A 70 -5.96 15.94 -4.07
C PRO A 70 -6.90 16.72 -3.14
N GLU A 71 -8.22 16.50 -3.27
CA GLU A 71 -9.26 17.16 -2.48
C GLU A 71 -9.36 16.57 -1.07
N SER A 72 -9.27 15.25 -0.94
CA SER A 72 -9.37 14.55 0.35
C SER A 72 -8.01 14.30 1.00
N GLY A 73 -6.95 14.13 0.22
CA GLY A 73 -5.63 13.69 0.71
C GLY A 73 -5.48 12.16 0.83
N GLY A 74 -6.50 11.39 0.43
CA GLY A 74 -6.49 9.93 0.45
C GLY A 74 -6.14 9.29 -0.89
N PHE A 75 -5.94 7.96 -0.89
CA PHE A 75 -5.76 7.15 -2.11
C PHE A 75 -6.90 6.16 -2.30
N GLY A 76 -7.27 5.94 -3.57
CA GLY A 76 -8.19 4.89 -3.97
C GLY A 76 -7.50 3.55 -4.28
N GLY A 77 -8.30 2.49 -4.42
CA GLY A 77 -7.81 1.14 -4.73
C GLY A 77 -7.28 0.98 -6.15
N ASN A 78 -7.76 1.81 -7.07
CA ASN A 78 -7.24 2.04 -8.42
C ASN A 78 -7.70 3.44 -8.89
N VAL A 79 -7.27 3.86 -10.08
CA VAL A 79 -7.72 5.09 -10.73
C VAL A 79 -9.25 5.10 -10.85
N GLY A 80 -9.89 6.16 -10.39
CA GLY A 80 -11.35 6.32 -10.43
C GLY A 80 -12.11 5.65 -9.27
N HIS A 81 -11.41 5.04 -8.30
CA HIS A 81 -12.04 4.53 -7.08
C HIS A 81 -11.98 5.53 -5.94
N ASP A 82 -12.97 5.49 -5.06
CA ASP A 82 -13.06 6.36 -3.89
C ASP A 82 -11.86 6.17 -2.94
N PRO A 83 -11.41 7.25 -2.28
CA PRO A 83 -10.31 7.18 -1.33
C PRO A 83 -10.72 6.38 -0.09
N HIS A 84 -9.80 5.56 0.42
CA HIS A 84 -10.01 4.74 1.62
C HIS A 84 -8.71 4.65 2.43
N VAL A 85 -8.81 4.57 3.75
CA VAL A 85 -7.65 4.54 4.66
C VAL A 85 -6.72 3.33 4.37
N LEU A 86 -7.30 2.18 4.02
CA LEU A 86 -6.57 0.98 3.62
C LEU A 86 -5.68 1.18 2.38
N TYR A 87 -6.20 1.81 1.34
CA TYR A 87 -5.43 2.05 0.11
C TYR A 87 -4.42 3.18 0.30
N THR A 88 -4.76 4.17 1.13
CA THR A 88 -3.83 5.21 1.58
C THR A 88 -2.62 4.60 2.28
N LEU A 89 -2.82 3.64 3.19
CA LEU A 89 -1.71 2.89 3.79
C LEU A 89 -0.89 2.14 2.73
N SER A 90 -1.54 1.36 1.86
CA SER A 90 -0.85 0.57 0.83
C SER A 90 -0.01 1.46 -0.09
N ALA A 91 -0.54 2.63 -0.50
CA ALA A 91 0.17 3.60 -1.32
C ALA A 91 1.41 4.16 -0.61
N VAL A 92 1.28 4.60 0.64
CA VAL A 92 2.41 5.09 1.45
C VAL A 92 3.47 4.00 1.64
N GLN A 93 3.06 2.75 1.87
CA GLN A 93 3.98 1.62 2.00
C GLN A 93 4.74 1.36 0.69
N VAL A 94 4.07 1.38 -0.46
CA VAL A 94 4.71 1.23 -1.77
C VAL A 94 5.73 2.35 -2.02
N LEU A 95 5.37 3.59 -1.74
CA LEU A 95 6.29 4.73 -1.89
C LEU A 95 7.48 4.63 -0.93
N CYS A 96 7.27 4.09 0.27
CA CYS A 96 8.34 3.78 1.22
C CYS A 96 9.28 2.68 0.70
N LEU A 97 8.78 1.66 -0.01
CA LEU A 97 9.63 0.63 -0.63
C LEU A 97 10.60 1.23 -1.66
N PHE A 98 10.14 2.21 -2.44
CA PHE A 98 10.94 2.89 -3.47
C PHE A 98 11.67 4.14 -2.97
N ASP A 99 11.58 4.47 -1.69
CA ASP A 99 12.16 5.68 -1.10
C ASP A 99 11.68 6.98 -1.77
N ARG A 100 10.41 7.01 -2.18
CA ARG A 100 9.77 8.13 -2.87
C ARG A 100 8.71 8.81 -2.01
N LEU A 101 8.98 9.01 -0.72
CA LEU A 101 8.07 9.76 0.15
C LEU A 101 8.09 11.27 -0.14
N ASP A 102 9.05 11.75 -0.92
CA ASP A 102 9.19 13.15 -1.36
C ASP A 102 7.99 13.66 -2.19
N VAL A 103 7.26 12.76 -2.84
CA VAL A 103 6.11 13.12 -3.69
C VAL A 103 4.83 13.33 -2.88
N LEU A 104 4.82 12.95 -1.60
CA LEU A 104 3.64 12.99 -0.75
C LEU A 104 3.56 14.29 0.04
N ASP A 105 2.34 14.79 0.16
CA ASP A 105 1.99 15.82 1.13
C ASP A 105 1.58 15.13 2.43
N ALA A 106 2.52 15.01 3.36
CA ALA A 106 2.32 14.31 4.63
C ALA A 106 1.24 14.99 5.49
N ASP A 107 1.12 16.32 5.40
CA ASP A 107 0.14 17.09 6.17
C ASP A 107 -1.27 16.80 5.65
N LYS A 108 -1.47 16.79 4.32
CA LYS A 108 -2.77 16.40 3.75
C LYS A 108 -3.21 14.98 4.09
N ILE A 109 -2.28 14.03 4.10
CA ILE A 109 -2.59 12.65 4.47
C ILE A 109 -2.96 12.57 5.96
N ALA A 110 -2.26 13.32 6.82
CA ALA A 110 -2.59 13.40 8.24
C ALA A 110 -3.96 14.03 8.47
N ASP A 111 -4.29 15.12 7.75
CA ASP A 111 -5.60 15.77 7.77
C ASP A 111 -6.70 14.81 7.31
N TYR A 112 -6.46 14.02 6.26
CA TYR A 112 -7.40 12.98 5.82
C TYR A 112 -7.68 11.95 6.92
N ILE A 113 -6.62 11.38 7.51
CA ILE A 113 -6.77 10.32 8.53
C ILE A 113 -7.42 10.86 9.81
N THR A 114 -7.04 12.07 10.22
CA THR A 114 -7.65 12.71 11.40
C THR A 114 -9.10 13.10 11.16
N GLY A 115 -9.46 13.51 9.95
CA GLY A 115 -10.86 13.75 9.56
C GLY A 115 -11.75 12.50 9.60
N LEU A 116 -11.16 11.30 9.55
CA LEU A 116 -11.87 10.02 9.70
C LEU A 116 -12.00 9.55 11.16
N GLN A 117 -11.46 10.29 12.13
CA GLN A 117 -11.57 9.96 13.54
C GLN A 117 -12.98 10.27 14.07
N ASN A 118 -13.62 9.26 14.66
CA ASN A 118 -14.93 9.38 15.31
C ASN A 118 -14.80 9.88 16.76
N GLU A 119 -15.92 10.34 17.35
CA GLU A 119 -15.96 10.85 18.73
C GLU A 119 -15.56 9.81 19.79
N ASP A 120 -15.76 8.51 19.50
CA ASP A 120 -15.37 7.40 20.38
C ASP A 120 -13.87 7.03 20.27
N GLY A 121 -13.13 7.71 19.40
CA GLY A 121 -11.72 7.46 19.11
C GLY A 121 -11.48 6.36 18.08
N SER A 122 -12.52 5.74 17.52
CA SER A 122 -12.41 4.84 16.38
C SER A 122 -12.13 5.61 15.09
N PHE A 123 -11.69 4.90 14.04
CA PHE A 123 -11.45 5.49 12.73
C PHE A 123 -12.37 4.85 11.70
N SER A 124 -13.03 5.69 10.92
CA SER A 124 -13.80 5.26 9.75
C SER A 124 -12.86 4.93 8.58
N GLY A 125 -13.24 3.98 7.73
CA GLY A 125 -12.46 3.59 6.57
C GLY A 125 -12.47 4.63 5.44
N ASP A 126 -13.61 5.30 5.30
CA ASP A 126 -13.91 6.33 4.31
C ASP A 126 -15.07 7.23 4.80
N ILE A 127 -15.58 8.06 3.90
CA ILE A 127 -16.69 8.98 4.14
C ILE A 127 -18.03 8.29 4.44
N TRP A 128 -18.15 6.98 4.17
CA TRP A 128 -19.37 6.21 4.37
C TRP A 128 -19.47 5.59 5.76
N GLY A 129 -18.45 5.79 6.60
CA GLY A 129 -18.52 5.53 8.04
C GLY A 129 -18.41 4.05 8.41
N GLU A 130 -17.81 3.21 7.56
CA GLU A 130 -17.44 1.85 7.98
C GLU A 130 -16.38 1.94 9.08
N VAL A 131 -16.69 1.38 10.26
CA VAL A 131 -15.76 1.35 11.39
C VAL A 131 -15.29 -0.08 11.60
N ASP A 132 -13.99 -0.29 11.44
CA ASP A 132 -13.35 -1.58 11.68
C ASP A 132 -12.01 -1.41 12.40
N THR A 133 -11.62 -2.43 13.15
CA THR A 133 -10.33 -2.46 13.88
C THR A 133 -9.11 -2.27 12.97
N ARG A 134 -9.20 -2.62 11.68
CA ARG A 134 -8.17 -2.38 10.66
C ARG A 134 -7.90 -0.88 10.50
N CYS A 135 -8.94 -0.05 10.46
CA CYS A 135 -8.83 1.40 10.30
C CYS A 135 -8.12 2.01 11.52
N SER A 136 -8.47 1.58 12.73
CA SER A 136 -7.82 2.05 13.96
C SER A 136 -6.34 1.66 14.07
N ARG A 137 -5.91 0.53 13.48
CA ARG A 137 -4.48 0.14 13.46
C ARG A 137 -3.62 0.95 12.49
N ILE A 138 -4.25 1.58 11.50
CA ILE A 138 -3.57 2.37 10.47
C ILE A 138 -3.35 3.82 10.93
N SER A 139 -4.16 4.27 11.88
CA SER A 139 -4.07 5.60 12.46
C SER A 139 -2.67 5.90 13.05
N PRO A 140 -2.13 7.12 12.85
CA PRO A 140 -0.83 7.53 13.39
C PRO A 140 -0.75 7.47 14.92
N TYR A 141 -1.89 7.42 15.61
CA TYR A 141 -1.96 7.33 17.08
C TYR A 141 -1.97 5.89 17.61
N ALA A 142 -2.00 4.88 16.74
CA ALA A 142 -1.87 3.49 17.18
C ALA A 142 -0.43 3.24 17.68
N PRO A 143 -0.24 2.59 18.84
CA PRO A 143 1.09 2.22 19.33
C PRO A 143 1.73 1.19 18.39
N CYS A 144 2.42 1.68 17.36
CA CYS A 144 2.92 0.87 16.26
C CYS A 144 4.33 0.32 16.55
N HIS A 145 4.40 -0.85 17.19
CA HIS A 145 5.57 -1.74 17.10
C HIS A 145 5.59 -2.57 15.80
N TYR A 146 4.54 -2.50 14.97
CA TYR A 146 4.36 -3.40 13.81
C TYR A 146 4.08 -2.72 12.47
N CYS A 147 4.06 -1.38 12.39
CA CYS A 147 3.87 -0.73 11.10
C CYS A 147 5.18 -0.80 10.30
N ILE A 148 5.18 -1.50 9.17
CA ILE A 148 6.30 -1.57 8.21
C ILE A 148 6.79 -0.16 7.80
N VAL A 149 5.89 0.82 7.84
CA VAL A 149 6.20 2.25 7.64
C VAL A 149 7.13 2.77 8.75
N CYS A 150 6.90 2.40 10.02
CA CYS A 150 7.77 2.75 11.14
C CYS A 150 9.12 2.02 11.10
N THR A 151 9.21 0.77 10.65
CA THR A 151 10.50 0.05 10.63
C THR A 151 11.47 0.61 9.58
N LYS A 152 11.02 0.99 8.38
CA LYS A 152 11.89 1.67 7.40
C LYS A 152 12.15 3.15 7.75
N LEU A 153 11.15 3.88 8.28
CA LEU A 153 11.36 5.27 8.77
C LEU A 153 12.30 5.34 9.99
N MET A 154 12.23 4.37 10.91
CA MET A 154 13.14 4.32 12.06
C MET A 154 14.56 3.89 11.67
N TRP A 155 14.71 3.00 10.69
CA TRP A 155 16.05 2.58 10.22
C TRP A 155 16.81 3.69 9.47
N LYS A 156 16.11 4.66 8.86
CA LYS A 156 16.74 5.83 8.22
C LYS A 156 17.05 7.00 9.17
N ARG A 157 16.62 6.92 10.43
CA ARG A 157 16.94 7.90 11.49
C ARG A 157 18.08 7.44 12.42
N LEU A 158 18.75 6.33 12.10
CA LEU A 158 19.98 5.85 12.71
C LEU A 158 21.11 5.85 11.68
#